data_AF-A0A1H5N5I4-F1
#
_entry.id   AF-A0A1H5N5I4-F1
#
_cell.length_a   1.000
_cell.length_b   1.000
_cell.length_c   1.000
_cell.angle_alpha   90.00
_cell.angle_beta   90.00
_cell.angle_gamma   90.00
#
_symmetry.space_group_name_H-M   'P 1'
#
loop_
_entity.id
_entity.type
_entity.pdbx_description
1 polymer ?
#
loop_
_entity_poly.entity_id
_entity_poly.type
_entity_poly.pdbx_seq_one_letter_code
_entity_poly.pdbx_strand_id
1 'polypeptide(L)' 'MIKMIGFGLAAAVLLDAFVVRMAIVPAVLAPLGRAAWWLPRPLDRLLPNIDVEGEALTRREPAAPAVPEPVPVTRA' A
#
# COMPACT_ATOMS: atom_id res chain seq x y z
N MET A 1 21.52 -24.78 17.84
CA MET A 1 20.61 -24.67 16.67
C MET A 1 20.13 -23.23 16.45
N ILE A 2 19.39 -22.64 17.41
CA ILE A 2 18.77 -21.30 17.28
C ILE A 2 19.79 -20.19 16.97
N LYS A 3 20.99 -20.22 17.56
CA LYS A 3 22.05 -19.25 17.26
C LYS A 3 22.48 -19.24 15.78
N MET A 4 22.56 -20.41 15.15
CA MET A 4 22.93 -20.49 13.73
C MET A 4 21.78 -20.04 12.82
N ILE A 5 20.54 -20.37 13.19
CA ILE A 5 19.34 -19.90 12.47
C ILE A 5 19.22 -18.38 12.57
N GLY A 6 19.39 -17.81 13.77
CA GLY A 6 19.34 -16.36 13.99
C GLY A 6 20.46 -15.61 13.27
N PHE A 7 21.68 -16.14 13.28
CA PHE A 7 22.79 -15.56 12.52
C PHE A 7 22.53 -15.60 11.00
N GLY A 8 22.05 -16.73 10.48
CA GLY A 8 21.69 -16.87 9.07
C GLY A 8 20.58 -15.91 8.65
N LEU A 9 19.53 -15.77 9.47
CA LEU A 9 18.43 -14.83 9.22
C LEU A 9 18.93 -13.38 9.23
N ALA A 10 19.72 -12.99 10.23
CA ALA A 10 20.26 -11.63 10.33
C ALA A 10 21.16 -11.30 9.13
N ALA A 11 22.03 -12.23 8.72
CA ALA A 11 22.87 -12.06 7.53
C ALA A 11 22.04 -11.97 6.24
N ALA A 12 21.00 -12.79 6.10
CA ALA A 12 20.12 -12.76 4.93
C ALA A 12 19.34 -11.44 4.83
N VAL A 13 18.80 -10.94 5.93
CA VAL A 13 18.11 -9.65 5.98
C VAL A 13 19.07 -8.50 5.71
N LEU A 14 20.29 -8.54 6.27
CA LEU A 14 21.32 -7.54 5.98
C LEU A 14 21.67 -7.53 4.49
N LEU A 15 21.87 -8.71 3.90
CA LEU A 15 22.15 -8.83 2.47
C LEU A 15 20.98 -8.32 1.61
N ASP A 16 19.74 -8.63 1.98
CA ASP A 16 18.55 -8.18 1.25
C ASP A 16 18.37 -6.66 1.33
N ALA A 17 18.50 -6.08 2.53
CA ALA A 17 18.30 -4.66 2.76
C ALA A 17 19.36 -3.78 2.07
N PHE A 18 20.59 -4.29 1.91
CA PHE A 18 21.68 -3.53 1.27
C PHE A 18 21.92 -3.98 -0.17
N VAL A 19 22.30 -5.24 -0.38
CA VAL A 19 22.69 -5.72 -1.71
C VAL A 19 21.47 -5.83 -2.63
N VAL A 20 20.40 -6.46 -2.16
CA VAL A 20 19.21 -6.65 -3.02
C VAL A 20 18.51 -5.32 -3.25
N ARG A 21 18.11 -4.62 -2.18
CA ARG A 21 17.33 -3.38 -2.25
C ARG A 21 18.07 -2.20 -2.87
N MET A 22 19.36 -2.00 -2.56
CA MET A 22 20.08 -0.81 -3.03
C MET A 22 20.81 -1.02 -4.36
N ALA A 23 21.14 -2.27 -4.73
CA ALA A 23 21.87 -2.56 -5.96
C ALA A 23 21.04 -3.39 -6.95
N ILE A 24 20.61 -4.60 -6.58
CA ILE A 24 19.99 -5.54 -7.54
C ILE A 24 18.65 -5.00 -8.04
N VAL A 25 17.77 -4.59 -7.13
CA VAL A 25 16.45 -4.05 -7.45
C VAL A 25 16.56 -2.86 -8.43
N PRO A 26 17.30 -1.78 -8.15
CA PRO A 26 17.42 -0.68 -9.11
C PRO A 26 18.19 -1.08 -10.37
N ALA A 27 19.21 -1.93 -10.30
CA ALA A 27 19.96 -2.38 -11.49
C ALA A 27 19.10 -3.19 -12.46
N VAL A 28 18.10 -3.91 -11.96
CA VAL A 28 17.13 -4.67 -12.79
C VAL A 28 15.95 -3.79 -13.20
N LEU A 29 15.39 -3.00 -12.27
CA LEU A 29 14.24 -2.15 -12.56
C LEU A 29 14.57 -0.99 -13.50
N ALA A 30 15.78 -0.43 -13.45
CA ALA A 30 16.18 0.67 -14.33
C ALA A 30 16.12 0.29 -15.83
N PRO A 31 16.69 -0.84 -16.29
CA PRO A 31 16.56 -1.27 -17.68
C PRO A 31 15.17 -1.86 -18.01
N LEU A 32 14.49 -2.54 -17.08
CA LEU A 32 13.14 -3.07 -17.33
C LEU A 32 12.09 -1.96 -17.44
N GLY A 33 12.26 -0.86 -16.70
CA GLY A 33 11.41 0.34 -16.75
C GLY A 33 9.92 0.02 -16.78
N ARG A 34 9.23 0.38 -17.88
CA ARG A 34 7.79 0.14 -18.09
C ARG A 34 7.39 -1.34 -18.10
N ALA A 35 8.30 -2.26 -18.44
CA ALA A 35 8.00 -3.69 -18.42
C ALA A 35 8.00 -4.27 -16.99
N ALA A 36 8.71 -3.65 -16.04
CA ALA A 36 8.63 -4.05 -14.63
C ALA A 36 7.25 -3.81 -14.01
N TRP A 37 6.48 -2.88 -14.60
CA TRP A 37 5.15 -2.47 -14.15
C TRP A 37 4.04 -2.81 -15.15
N TRP A 38 4.32 -3.69 -16.10
CA TRP A 38 3.29 -4.20 -17.01
C TRP A 38 2.29 -5.03 -16.22
N LEU A 39 1.00 -4.78 -16.44
CA LEU A 39 -0.07 -5.69 -16.03
C LEU A 39 -0.59 -6.39 -17.30
N PRO A 40 -0.46 -7.73 -17.42
CA PRO A 40 -0.95 -8.42 -18.59
C PRO A 40 -2.48 -8.27 -18.65
N ARG A 41 -3.02 -7.92 -19.82
CA ARG A 41 -4.46 -7.77 -20.06
C ARG A 41 -5.37 -8.89 -19.51
N PRO A 42 -4.99 -10.19 -19.53
CA PRO A 42 -5.82 -11.22 -18.89
C PRO A 42 -5.87 -11.12 -17.36
N LEU A 43 -4.81 -10.61 -16.74
CA LEU A 43 -4.72 -10.43 -15.28
C LEU A 43 -5.51 -9.21 -14.82
N ASP A 44 -5.48 -8.13 -15.61
CA ASP A 44 -6.30 -6.94 -15.42
C ASP A 44 -7.82 -7.27 -15.42
N ARG A 45 -8.24 -8.21 -16.27
CA ARG A 45 -9.64 -8.67 -16.32
C ARG A 45 -10.03 -9.61 -15.16
N LEU A 46 -9.05 -10.28 -14.55
CA LEU A 46 -9.28 -11.18 -13.42
C LEU A 46 -9.24 -10.44 -12.08
N LEU A 47 -8.49 -9.33 -11.99
CA LEU A 47 -8.43 -8.51 -10.79
C LEU A 47 -9.83 -7.94 -10.49
N PRO A 48 -10.44 -8.29 -9.35
CA PRO A 48 -11.63 -7.61 -8.87
C PRO A 48 -11.28 -6.14 -8.65
N ASN A 49 -12.22 -5.22 -8.93
CA ASN A 49 -12.00 -3.80 -8.66
C ASN A 49 -11.89 -3.58 -7.15
N ILE A 50 -10.67 -3.63 -6.62
CA ILE A 50 -10.37 -3.36 -5.21
C ILE A 50 -10.21 -1.86 -5.09
N ASP A 51 -11.27 -1.21 -4.63
CA ASP A 51 -11.27 0.20 -4.26
C ASP A 51 -10.46 0.36 -2.96
N VAL A 52 -9.17 0.68 -3.11
CA VAL A 52 -8.25 0.92 -2.00
C VAL A 52 -8.51 2.30 -1.36
N GLU A 53 -9.10 3.21 -2.12
CA GLU A 53 -9.33 4.61 -1.74
C GLU A 53 -10.71 4.81 -1.07
N GLY A 54 -11.55 3.77 -1.02
CA GLY A 54 -12.84 3.81 -0.32
C GLY A 54 -13.84 4.79 -0.95
N GLU A 55 -13.62 5.20 -2.20
CA GLU A 55 -14.50 6.07 -2.98
C GLU A 55 -15.94 5.53 -3.03
N ALA A 56 -16.09 4.22 -3.07
CA ALA A 56 -17.37 3.51 -3.04
C ALA A 56 -18.08 3.61 -1.68
N LEU A 57 -17.35 3.83 -0.58
CA LEU A 57 -17.91 4.07 0.75
C LEU A 57 -18.27 5.54 0.93
N THR A 58 -17.41 6.47 0.49
CA THR A 58 -17.67 7.92 0.48
C THR A 58 -18.91 8.26 -0.36
N ARG A 59 -19.08 7.62 -1.52
CA ARG A 59 -20.28 7.80 -2.37
C ARG A 59 -21.54 7.20 -1.75
N ARG A 60 -21.40 6.22 -0.84
CA ARG A 60 -22.51 5.54 -0.19
C ARG A 60 -22.93 6.16 1.14
N GLU A 61 -22.20 7.13 1.67
CA GLU A 61 -22.68 7.86 2.83
C GLU A 61 -23.99 8.58 2.45
N PRO A 62 -25.14 8.16 3.00
CA PRO A 62 -26.35 8.94 2.89
C PRO A 62 -26.05 10.25 3.61
N ALA A 63 -26.44 11.39 3.02
CA ALA A 63 -26.31 12.70 3.64
C ALA A 63 -26.58 12.60 5.14
N ALA A 64 -25.51 12.70 5.94
CA ALA A 64 -25.60 12.57 7.39
C ALA A 64 -26.73 13.49 7.86
N PRO A 65 -27.68 13.01 8.68
CA PRO A 65 -28.78 13.85 9.15
C PRO A 65 -28.16 15.10 9.75
N ALA A 66 -28.52 16.26 9.18
CA ALA A 66 -27.99 17.55 9.60
C ALA A 66 -28.09 17.63 11.12
N VAL A 67 -26.95 17.56 11.79
CA VAL A 67 -26.86 17.78 13.22
C VAL A 67 -27.41 19.20 13.42
N PRO A 68 -28.54 19.40 14.11
CA PRO A 68 -29.08 20.72 14.31
C PRO A 68 -27.99 21.59 14.94
N GLU A 69 -27.68 22.69 14.27
CA GLU A 69 -26.69 23.65 14.75
C GLU A 69 -27.05 24.04 16.20
N PRO A 70 -26.13 23.93 17.18
CA PRO A 70 -26.44 24.27 18.55
C PRO A 70 -26.81 25.75 18.62
N VAL A 71 -28.08 26.03 18.95
CA VAL A 71 -28.61 27.38 19.13
C VAL A 71 -27.72 28.12 20.13
N PRO A 72 -27.19 29.32 19.80
CA PRO A 72 -26.34 30.06 20.69
C PRO A 72 -27.14 30.44 21.94
N VAL A 73 -26.77 29.86 23.09
CA VAL A 73 -27.30 30.25 24.39
C VAL A 73 -26.73 31.62 24.71
N THR A 74 -27.49 32.67 24.39
CA THR A 74 -27.20 34.02 24.86
C THR A 74 -27.24 34.02 26.39
N ARG A 75 -26.07 34.18 27.02
CA ARG A 75 -26.00 34.45 28.46
C ARG A 75 -26.42 35.90 28.68
N ALA A 76 -27.50 36.08 29.43
CA ALA A 76 -27.96 37.36 29.98
C ALA A 76 -27.10 37.81 31.15
#